data_AF-A0A954RKY9-F1
#
_entry.id   AF-A0A954RKY9-F1
#
_cell.length_a   1.000
_cell.length_b   1.000
_cell.length_c   1.000
_cell.angle_alpha   90.00
_cell.angle_beta   90.00
_cell.angle_gamma   90.00
#
_symmetry.space_group_name_H-M   'P 1'
#
loop_
_entity.id
_entity.type
_entity.pdbx_description
1 polymer ?
#
loop_
_entity_poly.entity_id
_entity_poly.type
_entity_poly.pdbx_seq_one_letter_code
_entity_poly.pdbx_strand_id
1 'polypeptide(L)'
;SRVPFETWVLPRCHAAKFQDATDAEIDELAAVMRRTLLSLEACLGRVAYNYLLHTLPFNSSDKSLYHWHFEILPRTSRLAGLEWGSGLLVNTVDPNEAGSRLRRATLPTS
;
A
#
# COMPACT_ATOMS: atom_id res chain seq x y z
N SER A 1 -6.29 -0.93 -8.91
CA SER A 1 -5.17 0.02 -8.73
C SER A 1 -5.52 1.32 -9.41
N ARG A 2 -5.60 2.40 -8.63
CA ARG A 2 -5.96 3.76 -9.03
C ARG A 2 -4.73 4.57 -9.44
N VAL A 3 -3.57 4.27 -8.87
CA VAL A 3 -2.29 4.87 -9.25
C VAL A 3 -1.29 3.78 -9.65
N PRO A 4 -0.27 4.11 -10.46
CA PRO A 4 0.81 3.17 -10.77
C PRO A 4 1.48 2.66 -9.48
N PHE A 5 1.68 1.34 -9.41
CA PHE A 5 2.34 0.69 -8.28
C PHE A 5 1.66 0.88 -6.91
N GLU A 6 0.36 1.23 -6.88
CA GLU A 6 -0.44 1.12 -5.65
C GLU A 6 -0.30 -0.28 -5.08
N THR A 7 0.12 -0.37 -3.82
CA THR A 7 0.38 -1.65 -3.16
C THR A 7 -0.34 -1.68 -1.83
N TRP A 8 -1.09 -2.76 -1.59
CA TRP A 8 -1.80 -2.98 -0.33
C TRP A 8 -1.04 -3.98 0.53
N VAL A 9 -0.92 -3.69 1.81
CA VAL A 9 -0.37 -4.59 2.83
C VAL A 9 -1.47 -4.84 3.86
N LEU A 10 -1.83 -6.11 4.04
CA LEU A 10 -2.96 -6.52 4.87
C LEU A 10 -2.66 -7.82 5.63
N PRO A 11 -3.29 -8.05 6.80
CA PRO A 11 -3.22 -9.33 7.50
C PRO A 11 -3.69 -10.49 6.64
N ARG A 12 -3.08 -11.66 6.83
CA ARG A 12 -3.52 -12.91 6.18
C ARG A 12 -4.84 -13.42 6.74
N CYS A 13 -5.03 -13.31 8.05
CA CYS A 13 -6.27 -13.66 8.73
C CYS A 13 -7.16 -12.43 8.88
N HIS A 14 -8.48 -12.62 8.97
CA HIS A 14 -9.41 -11.52 9.14
C HIS A 14 -9.11 -10.71 10.41
N ALA A 15 -8.93 -9.40 10.25
CA ALA A 15 -8.75 -8.47 11.35
C ALA A 15 -9.37 -7.12 11.00
N ALA A 16 -10.37 -6.68 11.77
CA ALA A 16 -11.10 -5.45 11.47
C ALA A 16 -10.42 -4.16 11.94
N LYS A 17 -9.69 -4.26 13.04
CA LYS A 17 -9.13 -3.15 13.79
C LYS A 17 -7.62 -3.28 13.83
N PHE A 18 -6.90 -2.30 13.32
CA PHE A 18 -5.44 -2.26 13.41
C PHE A 18 -4.95 -2.23 14.86
N GLN A 19 -5.67 -1.52 15.73
CA GLN A 19 -5.35 -1.43 17.16
C GLN A 19 -5.44 -2.76 17.92
N ASP A 20 -6.07 -3.78 17.34
CA ASP A 20 -6.15 -5.12 17.94
C ASP A 20 -4.94 -5.99 17.54
N ALA A 21 -4.03 -5.50 16.69
CA ALA A 21 -2.84 -6.23 16.25
C ALA A 21 -1.84 -6.42 17.41
N THR A 22 -1.27 -7.61 17.49
CA THR A 22 -0.24 -7.98 18.47
C THR A 22 1.12 -7.42 18.08
N ASP A 23 2.04 -7.30 19.04
CA ASP A 23 3.42 -6.83 18.77
C ASP A 23 4.12 -7.69 17.71
N ALA A 24 3.90 -9.01 17.71
CA ALA A 24 4.44 -9.90 16.69
C ALA A 24 3.89 -9.60 15.28
N GLU A 25 2.59 -9.32 15.16
CA GLU A 25 1.99 -8.91 13.89
C GLU A 25 2.49 -7.53 13.44
N ILE A 26 2.78 -6.63 14.38
CA ILE A 26 3.38 -5.32 14.09
C ILE A 26 4.83 -5.47 13.59
N ASP A 27 5.63 -6.37 14.19
CA ASP A 27 6.99 -6.67 13.73
C ASP A 27 7.00 -7.28 12.31
N GLU A 28 6.09 -8.23 12.06
CA GLU A 28 5.90 -8.81 10.73
C GLU A 28 5.45 -7.75 9.71
N LEU A 29 4.50 -6.90 10.09
CA LEU A 29 4.06 -5.78 9.27
C LEU A 29 5.23 -4.84 8.95
N ALA A 30 6.05 -4.47 9.92
CA ALA A 30 7.20 -3.60 9.72
C ALA A 30 8.19 -4.21 8.71
N ALA A 31 8.46 -5.51 8.81
CA ALA A 31 9.30 -6.23 7.86
C ALA A 31 8.71 -6.23 6.43
N VAL A 32 7.41 -6.49 6.30
CA VAL A 32 6.71 -6.49 5.00
C VAL A 32 6.64 -5.08 4.40
N MET A 33 6.34 -4.06 5.21
CA MET A 33 6.31 -2.66 4.80
C MET A 33 7.70 -2.23 4.31
N ARG A 34 8.76 -2.51 5.07
CA ARG A 34 10.15 -2.20 4.66
C ARG A 34 10.49 -2.88 3.34
N ARG A 35 10.18 -4.18 3.20
CA ARG A 35 10.43 -4.92 1.96
C ARG A 35 9.68 -4.29 0.77
N THR A 36 8.42 -3.95 0.97
CA THR A 36 7.56 -3.35 -0.07
C THR A 36 8.11 -2.00 -0.53
N LEU A 37 8.51 -1.14 0.41
CA LEU A 37 9.09 0.17 0.12
C LEU A 37 10.41 0.06 -0.63
N LEU A 38 11.30 -0.87 -0.24
CA LEU A 38 12.55 -1.12 -0.96
C LEU A 38 12.30 -1.67 -2.37
N SER A 39 11.31 -2.56 -2.56
CA SER A 39 10.89 -3.04 -3.87
C SER A 39 10.37 -1.91 -4.77
N LEU A 40 9.59 -0.99 -4.20
CA LEU A 40 9.10 0.19 -4.90
C LEU A 40 10.25 1.10 -5.33
N GLU A 41 11.18 1.40 -4.42
CA GLU A 41 12.37 2.21 -4.74
C GLU A 41 13.25 1.57 -5.81
N ALA A 42 13.44 0.25 -5.76
CA ALA A 42 14.19 -0.46 -6.80
C ALA A 42 13.49 -0.43 -8.17
N CYS A 43 12.15 -0.41 -8.20
CA CYS A 43 11.37 -0.40 -9.44
C CYS A 43 11.18 1.01 -10.05
N LEU A 44 11.13 2.04 -9.21
CA LEU A 44 10.71 3.40 -9.57
C LEU A 44 11.80 4.46 -9.34
N GLY A 45 12.90 4.08 -8.67
CA GLY A 45 13.82 5.03 -8.04
C GLY A 45 13.24 5.60 -6.74
N ARG A 46 14.00 6.51 -6.10
CA ARG A 46 13.54 7.20 -4.88
C ARG A 46 12.43 8.18 -5.20
N VAL A 47 11.19 7.71 -5.11
CA VAL A 47 9.96 8.50 -5.28
C VAL A 47 9.37 8.84 -3.92
N ALA A 48 8.70 10.00 -3.84
CA ALA A 48 7.85 10.29 -2.68
C ALA A 48 6.63 9.34 -2.69
N TYR A 49 6.17 8.95 -1.51
CA TYR A 49 4.98 8.11 -1.35
C TYR A 49 4.19 8.56 -0.11
N ASN A 50 2.89 8.23 -0.09
CA ASN A 50 2.08 8.25 1.11
C ASN A 50 1.74 6.80 1.48
N TYR A 51 1.58 6.50 2.76
CA TYR A 51 0.88 5.30 3.22
C TYR A 51 -0.33 5.71 4.05
N LEU A 52 -1.47 5.04 3.81
CA LEU A 52 -2.73 5.32 4.49
C LEU A 52 -3.16 4.07 5.23
N LEU A 53 -3.54 4.24 6.51
CA LEU A 53 -4.15 3.17 7.29
C LEU A 53 -5.66 3.20 7.10
N HIS A 54 -6.21 2.09 6.63
CA HIS A 54 -7.63 1.82 6.58
C HIS A 54 -7.96 0.84 7.69
N THR A 55 -8.73 1.27 8.69
CA THR A 55 -9.13 0.47 9.85
C THR A 55 -10.57 0.79 10.24
N LEU A 56 -11.25 -0.14 10.92
CA LEU A 56 -12.63 0.06 11.35
C LEU A 56 -12.73 1.31 12.26
N PRO A 57 -13.69 2.23 12.01
CA PRO A 57 -13.91 3.39 12.87
C PRO A 57 -14.18 3.02 14.33
N PHE A 58 -13.76 3.88 15.26
CA PHE A 58 -13.87 3.61 16.70
C PHE A 58 -15.31 3.38 17.19
N ASN A 59 -16.29 4.03 16.57
CA ASN A 59 -17.71 3.93 16.92
C ASN A 59 -18.45 2.75 16.27
N SER A 60 -17.76 1.96 15.43
CA SER A 60 -18.36 0.80 14.76
C SER A 60 -18.06 -0.48 15.55
N SER A 61 -19.12 -1.24 15.86
CA SER A 61 -19.05 -2.50 16.61
C SER A 61 -19.02 -3.75 15.73
N ASP A 62 -19.49 -3.67 14.49
CA ASP A 62 -19.50 -4.80 13.58
C ASP A 62 -18.12 -5.05 12.96
N LYS A 63 -17.38 -5.98 13.57
CA LYS A 63 -16.06 -6.41 13.12
C LYS A 63 -16.10 -7.29 11.86
N SER A 64 -17.26 -7.75 11.40
CA SER A 64 -17.33 -8.60 10.20
C SER A 64 -17.23 -7.81 8.90
N LEU A 65 -17.50 -6.50 8.94
CA LEU A 65 -17.63 -5.64 7.77
C LEU A 65 -16.32 -5.01 7.29
N TYR A 66 -15.20 -5.25 7.98
CA TYR A 66 -13.95 -4.55 7.67
C TYR A 66 -12.73 -5.44 7.85
N HIS A 67 -11.73 -5.27 6.98
CA HIS A 67 -10.41 -5.89 7.07
C HIS A 67 -9.37 -4.79 6.94
N TRP A 68 -8.64 -4.50 8.02
CA TRP A 68 -7.71 -3.38 8.03
C TRP A 68 -6.56 -3.62 7.07
N HIS A 69 -6.06 -2.56 6.45
CA HIS A 69 -4.92 -2.64 5.53
C HIS A 69 -4.21 -1.29 5.42
N PHE A 70 -2.96 -1.32 4.97
CA PHE A 70 -2.26 -0.15 4.48
C PHE A 70 -2.36 -0.07 2.96
N GLU A 71 -2.64 1.12 2.45
CA GLU A 71 -2.45 1.46 1.04
C GLU A 71 -1.18 2.29 0.89
N ILE A 72 -0.25 1.87 0.03
CA ILE A 72 0.94 2.63 -0.33
C ILE A 72 0.70 3.24 -1.71
N LEU A 73 0.82 4.57 -1.80
CA LEU A 73 0.57 5.35 -3.01
C LEU A 73 1.86 6.08 -3.45
N PRO A 74 2.63 5.50 -4.38
CA PRO A 74 3.79 6.15 -4.98
C PRO A 74 3.38 7.36 -5.82
N ARG A 75 4.13 8.46 -5.72
CA ARG A 75 3.92 9.66 -6.53
C ARG A 75 4.79 9.60 -7.79
N THR A 76 4.31 8.88 -8.81
CA THR A 76 5.04 8.67 -10.07
C THR A 76 4.83 9.76 -11.12
N SER A 77 3.79 10.59 -10.97
CA SER A 77 3.45 11.68 -11.88
C SER A 77 3.10 12.95 -11.10
N ARG A 78 3.26 14.11 -11.75
CA ARG A 78 2.60 15.33 -11.29
C ARG A 78 1.13 15.23 -11.66
N LEU A 79 0.24 15.47 -10.70
CA LEU A 79 -1.21 15.60 -10.96
C LEU A 79 -1.42 16.63 -12.08
N ALA A 80 -2.05 16.22 -13.17
CA ALA A 80 -2.40 17.12 -14.27
C ALA A 80 -3.81 17.70 -14.05
N GLY A 81 -4.25 18.57 -14.97
CA GLY A 81 -5.53 19.26 -14.84
C GLY A 81 -6.75 18.31 -14.79
N LEU A 82 -6.63 17.10 -15.33
CA LEU A 82 -7.68 16.09 -15.28
C LEU A 82 -7.88 15.55 -13.85
N GLU A 83 -6.80 15.15 -13.18
CA GLU A 83 -6.86 14.60 -11.83
C GLU A 83 -7.37 15.63 -10.83
N TRP A 84 -6.94 16.89 -10.98
CA TRP A 84 -7.44 18.00 -10.17
C TRP A 84 -8.91 18.33 -10.43
N GLY A 85 -9.34 18.31 -11.70
CA GLY A 85 -10.69 18.73 -12.09
C GLY A 85 -11.77 17.67 -11.87
N SER A 86 -11.40 16.39 -11.84
CA SER A 86 -12.36 15.28 -11.83
C SER A 86 -12.23 14.32 -10.64
N GLY A 87 -11.11 14.35 -9.91
CA GLY A 87 -10.81 13.37 -8.86
C GLY A 87 -10.50 11.96 -9.38
N LEU A 88 -10.49 11.75 -10.71
CA LEU A 88 -10.05 10.50 -11.32
C LEU A 88 -8.53 10.42 -11.33
N LEU A 89 -7.99 9.33 -10.79
CA LEU A 89 -6.58 9.01 -10.87
C LEU A 89 -6.34 8.12 -12.10
N VAL A 90 -5.34 8.47 -12.91
CA VAL A 90 -4.95 7.68 -14.08
C VAL A 90 -3.87 6.68 -13.68
N ASN A 91 -4.20 5.39 -13.75
CA ASN A 91 -3.21 4.34 -13.65
C ASN A 91 -2.76 3.91 -15.05
N THR A 92 -1.50 4.21 -15.39
CA THR A 92 -0.89 3.85 -16.68
C THR A 92 -0.19 2.49 -16.66
N VAL A 93 -0.17 1.79 -15.52
CA VAL A 93 0.53 0.51 -15.36
C VAL A 93 -0.45 -0.59 -14.97
N ASP A 94 -0.43 -1.70 -15.70
CA ASP A 94 -1.23 -2.88 -15.36
C ASP A 94 -0.86 -3.42 -13.96
N PRO A 95 -1.84 -3.72 -13.07
CA PRO A 95 -1.55 -4.20 -11.73
C PRO A 95 -0.76 -5.52 -11.67
N ASN A 96 -0.99 -6.43 -12.63
CA ASN A 96 -0.25 -7.69 -12.67
C ASN A 96 1.20 -7.46 -13.08
N GLU A 97 1.43 -6.55 -14.03
CA GLU A 97 2.77 -6.11 -14.41
C GLU A 97 3.49 -5.45 -13.23
N ALA A 98 2.85 -4.49 -12.55
CA ALA A 98 3.38 -3.82 -11.37
C ALA A 98 3.75 -4.85 -10.29
N GLY A 99 2.85 -5.78 -9.97
CA GLY A 99 3.11 -6.85 -9.00
C GLY A 99 4.28 -7.75 -9.42
N SER A 100 4.40 -8.10 -10.70
CA SER A 100 5.51 -8.90 -11.24
C SER A 100 6.86 -8.18 -11.12
N ARG A 101 6.89 -6.86 -11.37
CA ARG A 101 8.08 -6.02 -11.20
C ARG A 101 8.50 -5.94 -9.73
N LEU A 102 7.55 -5.65 -8.83
CA LEU A 102 7.80 -5.57 -7.39
C LEU A 102 8.33 -6.89 -6.81
N ARG A 103 7.81 -8.04 -7.27
CA ARG A 103 8.29 -9.37 -6.85
C ARG A 103 9.71 -9.68 -7.31
N ARG A 104 10.10 -9.20 -8.50
CA ARG A 104 11.43 -9.43 -9.09
C ARG A 104 12.48 -8.40 -8.68
N ALA A 105 12.10 -7.35 -7.96
CA ALA A 105 13.01 -6.32 -7.51
C ALA A 105 14.15 -6.93 -6.68
N THR A 106 15.39 -6.65 -7.09
CA THR A 106 16.57 -7.03 -6.32
C THR A 106 16.76 -6.00 -5.22
N LEU A 107 16.66 -6.44 -3.96
CA LEU A 107 16.77 -5.55 -2.81
C LEU A 107 18.24 -5.42 -2.38
N PRO A 108 18.68 -4.24 -1.95
CA PRO A 108 20.01 -4.09 -1.36
C PRO A 108 20.11 -4.99 -0.13
N THR A 109 21.19 -5.78 -0.08
CA THR A 109 21.53 -6.57 1.11
C THR A 109 21.95 -5.58 2.20
N SER A 110 21.31 -5.68 3.37
CA SER A 110 21.61 -4.82 4.52
C SER A 110 22.99 -5.14 5.09
#